data_AF-A0A9E3XG65-F1
#
_entry.id   AF-A0A9E3XG65-F1
#
_cell.length_a   1.000
_cell.length_b   1.000
_cell.length_c   1.000
_cell.angle_alpha   90.00
_cell.angle_beta   90.00
_cell.angle_gamma   90.00
#
_symmetry.space_group_name_H-M   'P 1'
#
loop_
_entity.id
_entity.type
_entity.pdbx_description
1 polymer ?
#
loop_
_entity_poly.entity_id
_entity_poly.type
_entity_poly.pdbx_seq_one_letter_code
_entity_poly.pdbx_strand_id
1 'polypeptide(L)'
;MRRQRDNSELLSGSILKHVFRLALPMIVAFMFVTSYHFIDRYFVSQLGDVATAAIGMAFIVQMVVIAIGVGVGSGVNSYIARNLGAGDEETAKSTVKHAFYLAAGIGTVLGIAGLILQKPLFRMLGAEGELLELIVAYLTIIFIFTPV
;
A
#
# COMPACT_ATOMS: atom_id res chain seq x y z
N MET A 1 -17.03 -31.78 13.72
CA MET A 1 -17.36 -31.72 12.28
C MET A 1 -18.21 -30.47 11.92
N ARG A 2 -17.83 -29.24 12.31
CA ARG A 2 -18.65 -28.02 12.13
C ARG A 2 -18.03 -26.94 11.21
N ARG A 3 -16.96 -27.26 10.46
CA ARG A 3 -16.11 -26.26 9.77
C ARG A 3 -16.29 -26.16 8.24
N GLN A 4 -17.24 -26.87 7.64
CA GLN A 4 -17.42 -26.94 6.18
C GLN A 4 -18.61 -26.14 5.60
N ARG A 5 -19.39 -25.41 6.40
CA ARG A 5 -20.66 -24.79 5.93
C ARG A 5 -20.54 -23.41 5.26
N ASP A 6 -19.42 -22.69 5.41
CA ASP A 6 -19.27 -21.32 4.89
C ASP A 6 -18.81 -21.24 3.41
N ASN A 7 -17.97 -22.17 2.95
CA ASN A 7 -17.47 -22.12 1.56
C ASN A 7 -18.57 -22.42 0.52
N SER A 8 -19.61 -23.14 0.92
CA SER A 8 -20.75 -23.48 0.08
C SER A 8 -21.66 -22.29 -0.23
N GLU A 9 -21.75 -21.26 0.63
CA GLU A 9 -22.57 -20.07 0.34
C GLU A 9 -21.98 -19.21 -0.77
N LEU A 10 -20.66 -18.99 -0.79
CA LEU A 10 -19.99 -18.19 -1.82
C LEU A 10 -20.03 -18.83 -3.21
N LEU A 11 -20.23 -20.15 -3.27
CA LEU A 11 -20.25 -20.95 -4.50
C LEU A 11 -21.68 -21.31 -4.95
N SER A 12 -22.72 -20.91 -4.21
CA SER A 12 -24.11 -21.21 -4.55
C SER A 12 -24.98 -19.95 -4.62
N GLY A 13 -25.77 -19.81 -5.69
CA GLY A 13 -26.65 -18.66 -5.93
C GLY A 13 -26.16 -17.71 -7.03
N SER A 14 -26.81 -16.55 -7.15
CA SER A 14 -26.49 -15.57 -8.21
C SER A 14 -25.12 -14.92 -7.98
N ILE A 15 -24.24 -15.07 -8.97
CA ILE A 15 -22.90 -14.46 -9.02
C ILE A 15 -22.99 -12.95 -8.76
N LEU A 16 -23.96 -12.27 -9.38
CA LEU A 16 -24.14 -10.83 -9.29
C LEU A 16 -24.34 -10.38 -7.82
N LYS A 17 -25.19 -11.11 -7.08
CA LYS A 17 -25.48 -10.79 -5.66
C LYS A 17 -24.25 -10.95 -4.79
N HIS A 18 -23.43 -11.97 -5.04
CA HIS A 18 -22.17 -12.19 -4.32
C HIS A 18 -21.13 -11.12 -4.61
N VAL A 19 -20.97 -10.75 -5.90
CA VAL A 19 -20.08 -9.67 -6.30
C VAL A 19 -20.47 -8.37 -5.61
N PHE A 20 -21.75 -7.98 -5.61
CA PHE A 20 -22.21 -6.79 -4.91
C PHE A 20 -22.00 -6.85 -3.39
N ARG A 21 -22.26 -8.00 -2.75
CA ARG A 21 -22.05 -8.19 -1.30
C ARG A 21 -20.58 -8.03 -0.90
N LEU A 22 -19.64 -8.45 -1.75
CA LEU A 22 -18.20 -8.32 -1.51
C LEU A 22 -17.64 -6.95 -1.94
N ALA A 23 -18.15 -6.38 -3.02
CA ALA A 23 -17.68 -5.09 -3.55
C ALA A 23 -18.15 -3.91 -2.70
N LEU A 24 -19.37 -3.94 -2.15
CA LEU A 24 -19.92 -2.81 -1.42
C LEU A 24 -19.06 -2.39 -0.21
N PRO A 25 -18.59 -3.29 0.68
CA PRO A 25 -17.66 -2.94 1.74
C PRO A 25 -16.34 -2.35 1.22
N MET A 26 -15.82 -2.88 0.11
CA MET A 26 -14.57 -2.39 -0.49
C MET A 26 -14.74 -0.97 -1.04
N ILE A 27 -15.86 -0.68 -1.71
CA ILE A 27 -16.16 0.66 -2.24
C ILE A 27 -16.21 1.67 -1.09
N VAL A 28 -16.91 1.35 0.00
CA VAL A 28 -17.00 2.21 1.18
C VAL A 28 -15.60 2.45 1.77
N ALA A 29 -14.77 1.41 1.92
CA ALA A 29 -13.40 1.56 2.39
C ALA A 29 -12.56 2.48 1.48
N PHE A 30 -12.65 2.31 0.16
CA PHE A 30 -11.95 3.16 -0.81
C PHE A 30 -12.43 4.62 -0.78
N MET A 31 -13.72 4.87 -0.53
CA MET A 31 -14.23 6.23 -0.33
C MET A 31 -13.60 6.91 0.88
N PHE A 32 -13.43 6.19 2.00
CA PHE A 32 -12.75 6.72 3.18
C PHE A 32 -11.26 7.00 2.90
N VAL A 33 -10.55 6.08 2.26
CA VAL A 33 -9.14 6.27 1.88
C VAL A 33 -8.96 7.49 0.99
N THR A 34 -9.80 7.64 -0.03
CA THR A 34 -9.73 8.78 -0.95
C THR A 34 -10.07 10.10 -0.26
N SER A 35 -11.08 10.09 0.63
CA SER A 35 -11.46 11.27 1.40
C SER A 35 -10.35 11.69 2.36
N TYR A 36 -9.68 10.74 3.00
CA TYR A 36 -8.50 11.00 3.83
C TYR A 36 -7.40 11.71 3.02
N HIS A 37 -7.05 11.17 1.85
CA HIS A 37 -6.05 11.81 0.98
C HIS A 37 -6.43 13.22 0.54
N PHE A 38 -7.72 13.46 0.29
CA PHE A 38 -8.20 14.79 -0.06
C PHE A 38 -8.09 15.76 1.12
N ILE A 39 -8.54 15.36 2.30
CA ILE A 39 -8.51 16.18 3.52
C ILE A 39 -7.06 16.50 3.90
N ASP A 40 -6.17 15.51 3.86
CA ASP A 40 -4.73 15.69 4.14
C ASP A 40 -4.11 16.76 3.24
N ARG A 41 -4.28 16.64 1.92
CA ARG A 41 -3.79 17.64 0.97
C ARG A 41 -4.43 19.01 1.15
N TYR A 42 -5.72 19.06 1.50
CA TYR A 42 -6.41 20.31 1.78
C TYR A 42 -5.73 21.05 2.95
N PHE A 43 -5.46 20.38 4.07
CA PHE A 43 -4.78 21.02 5.20
C PHE A 43 -3.35 21.45 4.86
N VAL A 44 -2.62 20.65 4.09
CA VAL A 44 -1.26 21.00 3.65
C VAL A 44 -1.28 22.23 2.75
N SER A 45 -2.29 22.37 1.88
CA SER A 45 -2.40 23.54 1.01
C SER A 45 -2.54 24.86 1.77
N GLN A 46 -3.01 24.81 3.03
CA GLN A 46 -3.11 25.98 3.89
C GLN A 46 -1.75 26.40 4.50
N LEU A 47 -0.72 25.55 4.42
CA LEU A 47 0.62 25.85 4.93
C LEU A 47 1.47 26.69 3.95
N GLY A 48 0.95 26.94 2.74
CA GLY A 48 1.60 27.75 1.71
C GLY A 48 2.09 26.94 0.51
N ASP A 49 2.56 27.66 -0.51
CA ASP A 49 2.91 27.09 -1.81
C ASP A 49 4.11 26.13 -1.72
N VAL A 50 5.11 26.47 -0.90
CA VAL A 50 6.32 25.65 -0.74
C VAL A 50 5.99 24.29 -0.10
N ALA A 51 5.15 24.26 0.94
CA ALA A 51 4.69 23.03 1.57
C ALA A 51 3.85 22.17 0.61
N THR A 52 3.00 22.80 -0.19
CA THR A 52 2.19 22.12 -1.21
C THR A 52 3.08 21.48 -2.29
N ALA A 53 4.08 22.21 -2.77
CA ALA A 53 5.06 21.71 -3.73
C ALA A 53 5.88 20.54 -3.16
N ALA A 54 6.26 20.62 -1.88
CA ALA A 54 6.99 19.56 -1.19
C ALA A 54 6.21 18.24 -1.19
N ILE A 55 4.92 18.27 -0.82
CA ILE A 55 4.08 17.06 -0.85
C ILE A 55 3.87 16.54 -2.28
N GLY A 56 3.67 17.44 -3.25
CA GLY A 56 3.55 17.04 -4.65
C GLY A 56 4.77 16.26 -5.15
N MET A 57 5.97 16.72 -4.81
CA MET A 57 7.23 16.01 -5.14
C MET A 57 7.39 14.71 -4.36
N ALA A 58 7.14 14.72 -3.04
CA ALA A 58 7.22 13.53 -2.20
C ALA A 58 6.28 12.41 -2.69
N PHE A 59 5.10 12.78 -3.21
CA PHE A 59 4.09 11.83 -3.70
C PHE A 59 4.59 10.95 -4.86
N ILE A 60 5.52 11.44 -5.69
CA ILE A 60 6.12 10.65 -6.78
C ILE A 60 6.81 9.40 -6.23
N VAL A 61 7.63 9.59 -5.18
CA VAL A 61 8.35 8.47 -4.55
C VAL A 61 7.39 7.58 -3.77
N GLN A 62 6.40 8.17 -3.10
CA GLN A 62 5.37 7.42 -2.40
C GLN A 62 4.58 6.50 -3.34
N MET A 63 4.26 6.96 -4.55
CA MET A 63 3.63 6.14 -5.59
C MET A 63 4.48 4.93 -5.98
N VAL A 64 5.80 5.09 -6.10
CA VAL A 64 6.71 3.97 -6.39
C VAL A 64 6.68 2.93 -5.27
N VAL A 65 6.75 3.37 -4.01
CA VAL A 65 6.68 2.47 -2.85
C VAL A 65 5.35 1.73 -2.81
N ILE A 66 4.24 2.44 -3.01
CA ILE A 66 2.88 1.85 -3.06
C ILE A 66 2.78 0.84 -4.22
N ALA A 67 3.29 1.17 -5.41
CA ALA A 67 3.25 0.30 -6.57
C ALA A 67 3.98 -1.03 -6.31
N ILE A 68 5.15 -0.98 -5.67
CA ILE A 68 5.89 -2.19 -5.28
C ILE A 68 5.07 -3.02 -4.28
N GLY A 69 4.52 -2.37 -3.25
CA GLY A 69 3.69 -3.04 -2.24
C GLY A 69 2.46 -3.72 -2.85
N VAL A 70 1.73 -3.02 -3.72
CA VAL A 70 0.57 -3.57 -4.45
C VAL A 70 0.99 -4.71 -5.38
N GLY A 71 2.11 -4.57 -6.08
CA GLY A 71 2.63 -5.61 -6.97
C GLY A 71 2.97 -6.91 -6.23
N VAL A 72 3.71 -6.80 -5.13
CA VAL A 72 4.06 -7.95 -4.27
C VAL A 72 2.80 -8.56 -3.65
N GLY A 73 1.92 -7.73 -3.09
CA GLY A 73 0.67 -8.18 -2.46
C GLY A 73 -0.25 -8.90 -3.45
N SER A 74 -0.39 -8.38 -4.66
CA SER A 74 -1.16 -9.02 -5.73
C SER A 74 -0.55 -10.37 -6.14
N GLY A 75 0.77 -10.44 -6.27
CA GLY A 75 1.49 -11.69 -6.60
C GLY A 75 1.30 -12.77 -5.53
N VAL A 76 1.45 -12.40 -4.26
CA VAL A 76 1.19 -13.29 -3.10
C VAL A 76 -0.26 -13.75 -3.09
N ASN A 77 -1.22 -12.82 -3.21
CA ASN A 77 -2.64 -13.14 -3.20
C ASN A 77 -3.01 -14.11 -4.33
N SER A 78 -2.45 -13.90 -5.52
CA SER A 78 -2.63 -14.78 -6.68
C SER A 78 -2.09 -16.19 -6.43
N TYR A 79 -0.93 -16.31 -5.78
CA TYR A 79 -0.34 -17.61 -5.41
C TYR A 79 -1.17 -18.34 -4.34
N ILE A 80 -1.63 -17.62 -3.31
CA ILE A 80 -2.54 -18.18 -2.28
C ILE A 80 -3.83 -18.68 -2.92
N ALA A 81 -4.46 -17.87 -3.78
CA ALA A 81 -5.72 -18.22 -4.44
C ALA A 81 -5.60 -19.49 -5.29
N ARG A 82 -4.49 -19.68 -6.03
CA ARG A 82 -4.25 -20.91 -6.81
C ARG A 82 -4.09 -22.14 -5.93
N ASN A 83 -3.33 -22.05 -4.84
CA ASN A 83 -3.13 -23.19 -3.93
C ASN A 83 -4.43 -23.58 -3.22
N LEU A 84 -5.21 -22.60 -2.75
CA LEU A 84 -6.54 -22.84 -2.19
C LEU A 84 -7.48 -23.48 -3.23
N GLY A 85 -7.46 -22.99 -4.47
CA GLY A 85 -8.24 -23.56 -5.57
C GLY A 85 -7.84 -25.00 -5.93
N ALA A 86 -6.58 -25.38 -5.70
CA ALA A 86 -6.07 -26.75 -5.88
C ALA A 86 -6.32 -27.66 -4.66
N GLY A 87 -6.90 -27.15 -3.58
CA GLY A 87 -7.12 -27.89 -2.33
C GLY A 87 -5.88 -28.00 -1.42
N ASP A 88 -4.78 -27.34 -1.78
CA ASP A 88 -3.54 -27.32 -0.99
C ASP A 88 -3.58 -26.19 0.05
N GLU A 89 -4.34 -26.42 1.12
CA GLU A 89 -4.44 -25.48 2.23
C GLU A 89 -3.13 -25.32 3.02
N GLU A 90 -2.28 -26.34 3.03
CA GLU A 90 -1.03 -26.32 3.80
C GLU A 90 -0.04 -25.34 3.17
N THR A 91 0.18 -25.44 1.86
CA THR A 91 1.01 -24.50 1.11
C THR A 91 0.42 -23.09 1.17
N ALA A 92 -0.90 -22.94 1.05
CA ALA A 92 -1.55 -21.63 1.18
C ALA A 92 -1.27 -20.98 2.55
N LYS A 93 -1.38 -21.72 3.65
CA LYS A 93 -1.07 -21.23 5.01
C LYS A 93 0.41 -20.92 5.19
N SER A 94 1.29 -21.76 4.65
CA SER A 94 2.74 -21.51 4.71
C SER A 94 3.13 -20.25 3.95
N THR A 95 2.50 -20.02 2.78
CA THR A 95 2.73 -18.82 1.95
C THR A 95 2.45 -17.54 2.73
N VAL A 96 1.39 -17.47 3.53
CA VAL A 96 1.07 -16.26 4.32
C VAL A 96 2.23 -15.87 5.23
N LYS A 97 2.89 -16.85 5.87
CA LYS A 97 4.07 -16.60 6.71
C LYS A 97 5.24 -16.05 5.88
N HIS A 98 5.53 -16.69 4.74
CA HIS A 98 6.60 -16.24 3.84
C HIS A 98 6.33 -14.86 3.25
N ALA A 99 5.07 -14.55 2.95
CA ALA A 99 4.65 -13.24 2.46
C ALA A 99 4.91 -12.13 3.48
N PHE A 100 4.70 -12.40 4.77
CA PHE A 100 5.03 -11.44 5.83
C PHE A 100 6.53 -11.13 5.88
N TYR A 101 7.38 -12.17 5.85
CA TYR A 101 8.84 -11.97 5.82
C TYR A 101 9.31 -11.27 4.54
N LEU A 102 8.70 -11.60 3.39
CA LEU A 102 8.97 -10.95 2.12
C LEU A 102 8.60 -9.47 2.16
N ALA A 103 7.42 -9.14 2.68
CA ALA A 103 6.96 -7.76 2.84
C ALA A 103 7.87 -6.97 3.77
N ALA A 104 8.22 -7.52 4.94
CA ALA A 104 9.15 -6.89 5.88
C ALA A 104 10.54 -6.67 5.27
N GLY A 105 11.04 -7.66 4.51
CA GLY A 105 12.32 -7.54 3.81
C GLY A 105 12.32 -6.45 2.74
N ILE A 106 11.30 -6.43 1.88
CA ILE A 106 11.15 -5.40 0.84
C ILE A 106 10.95 -4.02 1.46
N GLY A 107 10.09 -3.90 2.47
CA GLY A 107 9.85 -2.65 3.20
C GLY A 107 11.11 -2.11 3.87
N THR A 108 11.92 -2.98 4.48
CA THR A 108 13.22 -2.61 5.05
C THR A 108 14.19 -2.08 3.99
N VAL A 109 14.31 -2.79 2.86
CA VAL A 109 15.19 -2.36 1.76
C VAL A 109 14.73 -1.02 1.20
N LEU A 110 13.43 -0.83 0.97
CA LEU A 110 12.86 0.42 0.47
C LEU A 110 13.01 1.57 1.47
N GLY A 111 12.79 1.31 2.76
CA GLY A 111 12.96 2.31 3.82
C GLY A 111 14.41 2.79 3.91
N ILE A 112 15.38 1.87 3.95
CA ILE A 112 16.81 2.22 3.97
C ILE A 112 17.22 2.95 2.69
N ALA A 113 16.82 2.44 1.51
CA ALA A 113 17.11 3.09 0.24
C ALA A 113 16.51 4.50 0.19
N GLY A 114 15.27 4.67 0.63
CA GLY A 114 14.59 5.97 0.70
C GLY A 114 15.31 6.96 1.61
N LEU A 115 15.73 6.54 2.81
CA LEU A 115 16.46 7.39 3.75
C LEU A 115 17.80 7.87 3.21
N ILE A 116 18.52 7.03 2.47
CA ILE A 116 19.83 7.36 1.87
C ILE A 116 19.65 8.23 0.62
N LEU A 117 18.67 7.89 -0.23
CA LEU A 117 18.52 8.48 -1.56
C LEU A 117 17.64 9.74 -1.60
N GLN A 118 16.80 10.01 -0.60
CA GLN A 118 15.87 11.15 -0.63
C GLN A 118 16.57 12.49 -0.93
N LYS A 119 17.66 12.82 -0.23
CA LYS A 119 18.37 14.09 -0.43
C LYS A 119 18.97 14.23 -1.84
N PRO A 120 19.80 13.29 -2.34
CA PRO A 120 20.38 13.41 -3.68
C PRO A 120 19.30 13.34 -4.77
N LEU A 121 18.28 12.50 -4.61
CA LEU A 121 17.18 12.38 -5.58
C LEU A 121 16.44 13.70 -5.76
N PHE A 122 15.99 14.32 -4.66
CA PHE A 122 15.21 15.56 -4.78
C PHE A 122 16.05 16.77 -5.18
N ARG A 123 17.35 16.80 -4.86
CA ARG A 123 18.27 17.79 -5.45
C ARG A 123 18.37 17.64 -6.96
N MET A 124 18.48 16.41 -7.49
CA MET A 124 18.49 16.18 -8.94
C MET A 124 17.18 16.59 -9.62
N LEU A 125 16.07 16.54 -8.89
CA LEU A 125 14.76 17.01 -9.35
C LEU A 125 14.56 18.53 -9.21
N GLY A 126 15.58 19.26 -8.76
CA GLY A 126 15.56 20.73 -8.64
C GLY A 126 15.01 21.26 -7.32
N ALA A 127 14.86 20.42 -6.28
CA ALA A 127 14.49 20.89 -4.95
C ALA A 127 15.71 21.46 -4.20
N GLU A 128 15.59 22.70 -3.74
CA GLU A 128 16.63 23.43 -3.00
C GLU A 128 16.04 24.19 -1.80
N GLY A 129 16.90 24.60 -0.86
CA GLY A 129 16.52 25.39 0.32
C GLY A 129 15.40 24.75 1.14
N GLU A 130 14.43 25.58 1.53
CA GLU A 130 13.25 25.20 2.34
C GLU A 130 12.44 24.04 1.72
N LEU A 131 12.32 24.02 0.39
CA LEU A 131 11.58 22.98 -0.31
C LEU A 131 12.20 21.59 -0.10
N LEU A 132 13.53 21.50 -0.19
CA LEU A 132 14.24 20.25 0.05
C LEU A 132 14.13 19.81 1.51
N GLU A 133 14.19 20.75 2.45
CA GLU A 133 14.05 20.45 3.88
C GLU A 133 12.67 19.89 4.22
N LEU A 134 11.61 20.49 3.68
CA LEU A 134 10.24 20.01 3.88
C LEU A 134 10.01 18.62 3.27
N ILE A 135 10.53 18.37 2.06
CA ILE A 135 10.45 17.04 1.41
C ILE A 135 11.12 15.99 2.28
N VAL A 136 12.34 16.26 2.75
CA VAL A 136 13.12 15.32 3.56
C VAL A 136 12.47 15.09 4.92
N ALA A 137 11.94 16.13 5.56
CA ALA A 137 11.25 16.01 6.83
C ALA A 137 10.02 15.10 6.70
N TYR A 138 9.22 15.30 5.64
CA TYR A 138 8.04 14.49 5.37
C TYR A 138 8.39 13.03 5.05
N LEU A 139 9.34 12.81 4.12
CA LEU A 139 9.70 11.46 3.67
C LEU A 139 10.48 10.66 4.70
N THR A 140 11.28 11.30 5.54
CA THR A 140 12.00 10.60 6.62
C THR A 140 11.03 9.89 7.56
N ILE A 141 9.92 10.55 7.91
CA ILE A 141 8.87 9.91 8.72
C ILE A 141 8.30 8.71 7.97
N ILE A 142 7.92 8.86 6.70
CA ILE A 142 7.35 7.77 5.90
C ILE A 142 8.32 6.58 5.80
N PHE A 143 9.59 6.81 5.52
CA PHE A 143 10.56 5.73 5.32
C PHE A 143 10.93 4.99 6.61
N ILE A 144 10.84 5.64 7.77
CA ILE A 144 11.02 4.96 9.06
C ILE A 144 9.87 3.97 9.32
N PHE A 145 8.65 4.31 8.90
CA PHE A 145 7.47 3.44 9.06
C PHE A 145 7.25 2.47 7.89
N THR A 146 7.88 2.67 6.73
CA THR A 146 7.75 1.79 5.55
C THR A 146 8.06 0.29 5.78
N PRO A 147 8.99 -0.11 6.67
CA PRO A 147 9.28 -1.52 6.92
C PRO A 147 8.13 -2.33 7.56
N VAL A 148 7.08 -1.69 8.09
CA VAL A 148 6.02 -2.34 8.89
C VAL A 148 4.64 -1.78 8.58
#